data_AF-A0AAE0IE56-F1
#
_entry.id   AF-A0AAE0IE56-F1
#
_cell.length_a   1.000
_cell.length_b   1.000
_cell.length_c   1.000
_cell.angle_alpha   90.00
_cell.angle_beta   90.00
_cell.angle_gamma   90.00
#
_symmetry.space_group_name_H-M   'P 1'
#
loop_
_entity.id
_entity.type
_entity.pdbx_description
1 polymer ?
#
loop_
_entity_poly.entity_id
_entity_poly.type
_entity_poly.pdbx_seq_one_letter_code
_entity_poly.pdbx_strand_id
1 'polypeptide(L)'
;MLSILRKARLKDKELRILMLGLDNAGKTTIVKKIMGEDVNIVSPTLGFIIKTIDYEGYKLNIWDVGGQKTLRSYWRNYFEKTDALIWVVDATDRLRIEDCRDELHGLLQEERLSGASLLVFSNKTDVNGCMSGDEILQALRLEEIRTHRWKILRCSAMTGENLKEGLAWVVEDAKARLFLY
;
A
#
# COMPACT_ATOMS: atom_id res chain seq x y z
N MET A 1 -26.25 -6.02 -16.07
CA MET A 1 -26.05 -5.77 -14.62
C MET A 1 -24.61 -5.34 -14.31
N LEU A 2 -23.59 -6.11 -14.75
CA LEU A 2 -22.16 -5.74 -14.63
C LEU A 2 -21.82 -4.36 -15.23
N SER A 3 -22.37 -4.00 -16.40
CA SER A 3 -22.15 -2.70 -17.06
C SER A 3 -22.72 -1.49 -16.30
N ILE A 4 -23.77 -1.68 -15.49
CA ILE A 4 -24.40 -0.62 -14.69
C ILE A 4 -23.56 -0.36 -13.43
N LEU A 5 -23.11 -1.42 -12.76
CA LEU A 5 -22.17 -1.32 -11.62
C LEU A 5 -20.82 -0.71 -12.05
N ARG A 6 -20.35 -0.99 -13.27
CA ARG A 6 -19.15 -0.36 -13.87
C ARG A 6 -19.31 1.14 -14.07
N LYS A 7 -20.41 1.57 -14.69
CA LYS A 7 -20.71 3.00 -14.90
C LYS A 7 -20.90 3.76 -13.59
N ALA A 8 -21.42 3.10 -12.55
CA ALA A 8 -21.51 3.66 -11.20
C ALA A 8 -20.11 3.86 -10.60
N ARG A 9 -19.23 2.84 -10.59
CA ARG A 9 -17.84 2.97 -10.09
C ARG A 9 -17.02 4.03 -10.83
N LEU A 10 -17.19 4.15 -12.15
CA LEU A 10 -16.57 5.21 -12.95
C LEU A 10 -17.07 6.61 -12.58
N LYS A 11 -18.33 6.73 -12.13
CA LYS A 11 -18.93 8.00 -11.69
C LYS A 11 -18.49 8.39 -10.28
N ASP A 12 -18.35 7.42 -9.39
CA ASP A 12 -18.10 7.70 -7.97
C ASP A 12 -16.68 8.26 -7.76
N LYS A 13 -15.70 7.91 -8.63
CA LYS A 13 -14.29 8.34 -8.52
C LYS A 13 -13.72 8.14 -7.10
N GLU A 14 -14.21 7.15 -6.37
CA GLU A 14 -13.70 6.79 -5.06
C GLU A 14 -12.89 5.49 -5.17
N LEU A 15 -11.72 5.47 -4.54
CA LEU A 15 -10.85 4.29 -4.48
C LEU A 15 -10.61 3.89 -3.03
N ARG A 16 -10.77 2.61 -2.73
CA ARG A 16 -10.44 2.02 -1.45
C ARG A 16 -8.98 1.54 -1.42
N ILE A 17 -8.22 2.36 -0.72
CA ILE A 17 -6.86 2.27 -0.20
C ILE A 17 -6.62 1.25 0.93
N LEU A 18 -6.02 0.08 0.76
CA LEU A 18 -5.57 -0.70 1.93
C LEU A 18 -4.05 -0.57 2.11
N MET A 19 -3.58 0.01 3.22
CA MET A 19 -2.16 0.17 3.51
C MET A 19 -1.73 -0.80 4.62
N LEU A 20 -0.89 -1.78 4.24
CA LEU A 20 -0.37 -2.84 5.11
C LEU A 20 1.15 -2.92 5.02
N GLY A 21 1.74 -3.77 5.87
CA GLY A 21 3.17 -3.92 6.07
C GLY A 21 3.48 -4.16 7.54
N LEU A 22 4.71 -4.59 7.85
CA LEU A 22 5.09 -4.86 9.24
C LEU A 22 5.03 -3.59 10.10
N ASP A 23 4.98 -3.76 11.41
CA ASP A 23 5.18 -2.66 12.36
C ASP A 23 6.49 -1.93 12.09
N ASN A 24 6.51 -0.63 12.42
CA ASN A 24 7.63 0.28 12.17
C ASN A 24 7.99 0.54 10.70
N ALA A 25 7.30 -0.05 9.72
CA ALA A 25 7.57 0.20 8.29
C ALA A 25 7.31 1.65 7.85
N GLY A 26 6.54 2.43 8.63
CA GLY A 26 6.26 3.85 8.37
C GLY A 26 4.92 4.15 7.68
N LYS A 27 3.96 3.21 7.72
CA LYS A 27 2.61 3.36 7.13
C LYS A 27 1.90 4.65 7.55
N THR A 28 1.72 4.83 8.86
CA THR A 28 1.08 6.03 9.41
C THR A 28 1.85 7.31 9.07
N THR A 29 3.18 7.25 9.06
CA THR A 29 4.04 8.38 8.65
C THR A 29 3.80 8.76 7.19
N ILE A 30 3.68 7.78 6.28
CA ILE A 30 3.35 8.02 4.87
C ILE A 30 2.00 8.74 4.76
N VAL A 31 0.97 8.24 5.45
CA VAL A 31 -0.36 8.86 5.44
C VAL A 31 -0.30 10.29 5.96
N LYS A 32 0.30 10.51 7.13
CA LYS A 32 0.46 11.86 7.70
C LYS A 32 1.22 12.80 6.75
N LYS A 33 2.30 12.31 6.13
CA LYS A 33 3.10 13.10 5.17
C LYS A 33 2.27 13.51 3.95
N ILE A 34 1.47 12.60 3.39
CA ILE A 34 0.58 12.88 2.26
C ILE A 34 -0.49 13.90 2.65
N MET A 35 -1.01 13.83 3.88
CA MET A 35 -2.00 14.77 4.42
C MET A 35 -1.40 16.14 4.79
N GLY A 36 -0.08 16.31 4.73
CA GLY A 36 0.59 17.53 5.20
C GLY A 36 0.57 17.68 6.72
N GLU A 37 0.37 16.59 7.46
CA GLU A 37 0.38 16.55 8.93
C GLU A 37 1.82 16.40 9.47
N ASP A 38 2.02 16.75 10.74
CA ASP A 38 3.31 16.57 11.42
C ASP A 38 3.69 15.08 11.52
N VAL A 39 4.91 14.75 11.11
CA VAL A 39 5.45 13.38 11.07
C VAL A 39 6.43 13.08 12.20
N ASN A 40 6.80 14.06 13.02
CA ASN A 40 7.84 13.90 14.05
C ASN A 40 7.38 13.03 15.23
N ILE A 41 6.07 13.01 15.52
CA ILE A 41 5.49 12.23 16.61
C ILE A 41 4.44 11.28 16.02
N VAL A 42 4.77 9.99 16.00
CA VAL A 42 3.90 8.91 15.54
C VAL A 42 4.03 7.73 16.50
N SER A 43 2.91 7.30 17.08
CA SER A 43 2.84 6.09 17.91
C SER A 43 2.38 4.89 17.07
N PRO A 44 2.71 3.65 17.47
CA PRO A 44 2.19 2.46 16.79
C PRO A 44 0.66 2.45 16.77
N THR A 45 0.08 2.22 15.59
CA THR A 45 -1.38 2.16 15.42
C THR A 45 -1.96 0.89 16.06
N LEU A 46 -2.94 1.08 16.94
CA LEU A 46 -3.79 0.02 17.47
C LEU A 46 -5.07 -0.03 16.63
N GLY A 47 -5.31 -1.12 15.92
CA GLY A 47 -6.44 -1.24 14.99
C GLY A 47 -6.15 -0.58 13.65
N PHE A 48 -6.92 0.44 13.28
CA PHE A 48 -6.82 1.12 11.98
C PHE A 48 -7.19 2.61 12.06
N ILE A 49 -6.72 3.37 11.07
CA ILE A 49 -7.07 4.78 10.83
C ILE A 49 -7.57 4.88 9.39
N ILE A 50 -8.62 5.68 9.17
CA ILE A 50 -9.08 6.03 7.82
C ILE A 50 -8.77 7.50 7.54
N LYS A 51 -8.14 7.77 6.41
CA LYS A 51 -7.94 9.11 5.87
C LYS A 51 -8.41 9.16 4.43
N THR A 52 -9.13 10.21 4.07
CA THR A 52 -9.58 10.44 2.70
C THR A 52 -8.76 11.57 2.10
N ILE A 53 -8.18 11.34 0.93
CA ILE A 53 -7.38 12.31 0.18
C ILE A 53 -8.04 12.58 -1.17
N ASP A 54 -8.21 13.85 -1.52
CA ASP A 54 -8.55 14.25 -2.89
C ASP A 54 -7.29 14.28 -3.75
N TYR A 55 -7.24 13.42 -4.77
CA TYR A 55 -6.11 13.30 -5.69
C TYR A 55 -6.63 13.26 -7.14
N GLU A 56 -6.34 14.29 -7.93
CA GLU A 56 -6.78 14.40 -9.35
C GLU A 56 -8.28 14.16 -9.57
N GLY A 57 -9.12 14.63 -8.64
CA GLY A 57 -10.56 14.44 -8.67
C GLY A 57 -11.04 13.04 -8.30
N TYR A 58 -10.15 12.19 -7.78
CA TYR A 58 -10.49 10.94 -7.10
C TYR A 58 -10.40 11.11 -5.60
N LYS A 59 -11.33 10.48 -4.87
CA LYS A 59 -11.24 10.35 -3.41
C LYS A 59 -10.57 9.03 -3.06
N LEU A 60 -9.39 9.11 -2.47
CA LEU A 60 -8.62 7.96 -2.02
C LEU A 60 -8.90 7.73 -0.54
N ASN A 61 -9.68 6.70 -0.23
CA ASN A 61 -10.00 6.29 1.14
C ASN A 61 -8.92 5.32 1.63
N ILE A 62 -7.89 5.83 2.31
CA ILE A 62 -6.75 5.05 2.80
C ILE A 62 -7.05 4.49 4.20
N TRP A 63 -7.04 3.17 4.31
CA TRP A 63 -7.11 2.38 5.53
C TRP A 63 -5.69 2.02 5.96
N ASP A 64 -5.13 2.78 6.89
CA ASP A 64 -3.85 2.49 7.56
C ASP A 64 -4.09 1.54 8.73
N VAL A 65 -3.56 0.32 8.66
CA VAL A 65 -3.81 -0.72 9.66
C VAL A 65 -2.53 -1.05 10.44
N GLY A 66 -2.64 -1.27 11.74
CA GLY A 66 -1.53 -1.66 12.60
C GLY A 66 -0.84 -2.94 12.09
N GLY A 67 0.49 -2.93 12.09
CA GLY A 67 1.32 -4.04 11.57
C GLY A 67 1.98 -4.92 12.63
N GLN A 68 1.69 -4.67 13.91
CA GLN A 68 2.24 -5.44 15.02
C GLN A 68 1.85 -6.90 14.86
N LYS A 69 2.77 -7.83 15.13
CA LYS A 69 2.55 -9.28 14.93
C LYS A 69 1.25 -9.79 15.56
N THR A 70 0.92 -9.32 16.76
CA THR A 70 -0.32 -9.68 17.48
C THR A 70 -1.61 -9.17 16.81
N LEU A 71 -1.51 -8.18 15.93
CA LEU A 71 -2.64 -7.56 15.23
C LEU A 71 -2.82 -8.08 13.79
N ARG A 72 -1.82 -8.75 13.20
CA ARG A 72 -1.85 -9.17 11.78
C ARG A 72 -2.98 -10.15 11.46
N SER A 73 -3.40 -10.98 12.43
CA SER A 73 -4.54 -11.88 12.29
C SER A 73 -5.86 -11.16 11.98
N TYR A 74 -5.97 -9.87 12.33
CA TYR A 74 -7.15 -9.05 12.06
C TYR A 74 -7.13 -8.34 10.70
N TRP A 75 -6.02 -8.39 9.93
CA TRP A 75 -5.92 -7.76 8.61
C TRP A 75 -7.04 -8.20 7.67
N ARG A 76 -7.43 -9.48 7.74
CA ARG A 76 -8.53 -10.09 6.96
C ARG A 76 -9.86 -9.36 7.10
N ASN A 77 -10.07 -8.63 8.20
CA ASN A 77 -11.30 -7.85 8.41
C ASN A 77 -11.41 -6.65 7.44
N TYR A 78 -10.32 -6.26 6.79
CA TYR A 78 -10.24 -5.06 5.97
C TYR A 78 -10.03 -5.31 4.47
N PHE A 79 -10.07 -6.56 3.98
CA PHE A 79 -9.79 -6.84 2.56
C PHE A 79 -10.94 -6.50 1.62
N GLU A 80 -12.16 -6.53 2.15
CA GLU A 80 -13.39 -6.35 1.39
C GLU A 80 -13.39 -5.06 0.56
N LYS A 81 -13.69 -5.18 -0.74
CA LYS A 81 -13.75 -4.03 -1.68
C LYS A 81 -12.44 -3.22 -1.80
N THR A 82 -11.27 -3.82 -1.63
CA THR A 82 -9.98 -3.14 -1.82
C THR A 82 -9.70 -2.92 -3.31
N ASP A 83 -9.45 -1.67 -3.74
CA ASP A 83 -9.07 -1.37 -5.12
C ASP A 83 -7.56 -1.50 -5.34
N ALA A 84 -6.78 -1.13 -4.33
CA ALA A 84 -5.32 -1.26 -4.32
C ALA A 84 -4.81 -1.58 -2.91
N LEU A 85 -3.78 -2.42 -2.87
CA LEU A 85 -2.98 -2.72 -1.68
C LEU A 85 -1.66 -1.94 -1.78
N ILE A 86 -1.39 -1.10 -0.79
CA ILE A 86 -0.08 -0.50 -0.58
C ILE A 86 0.64 -1.33 0.47
N TRP A 87 1.71 -2.02 0.07
CA TRP A 87 2.60 -2.76 0.96
C TRP A 87 3.82 -1.92 1.30
N VAL A 88 3.98 -1.55 2.57
CA VAL A 88 5.07 -0.69 3.03
C VAL A 88 6.16 -1.55 3.68
N VAL A 89 7.39 -1.37 3.21
CA VAL A 89 8.56 -2.13 3.61
C VAL A 89 9.59 -1.19 4.19
N ASP A 90 10.14 -1.53 5.35
CA ASP A 90 11.28 -0.82 5.92
C ASP A 90 12.56 -1.23 5.19
N ALA A 91 13.12 -0.34 4.35
CA ALA A 91 14.35 -0.64 3.62
C ALA A 91 15.57 -0.81 4.53
N THR A 92 15.51 -0.39 5.80
CA THR A 92 16.62 -0.55 6.75
C THR A 92 16.57 -1.89 7.49
N ASP A 93 15.45 -2.59 7.44
CA ASP A 93 15.19 -3.77 8.26
C ASP A 93 15.46 -5.09 7.52
N ARG A 94 16.76 -5.36 7.31
CA ARG A 94 17.23 -6.60 6.67
C ARG A 94 16.86 -7.85 7.46
N LEU A 95 16.74 -7.76 8.78
CA LEU A 95 16.48 -8.90 9.65
C LEU A 95 15.05 -9.44 9.50
N ARG A 96 14.08 -8.56 9.20
CA ARG A 96 12.67 -8.93 9.06
C ARG A 96 12.19 -9.00 7.60
N ILE A 97 13.09 -8.93 6.63
CA ILE A 97 12.69 -8.91 5.21
C ILE A 97 12.03 -10.23 4.77
N GLU A 98 12.44 -11.36 5.35
CA GLU A 98 11.81 -12.66 5.07
C GLU A 98 10.40 -12.76 5.69
N ASP A 99 10.22 -12.31 6.94
CA ASP A 99 8.89 -12.17 7.56
C ASP A 99 7.98 -11.25 6.72
N CYS A 100 8.55 -10.16 6.20
CA CYS A 100 7.85 -9.22 5.32
C CYS A 100 7.42 -9.87 4.00
N ARG A 101 8.29 -10.68 3.38
CA ARG A 101 7.95 -11.46 2.19
C ARG A 101 6.82 -12.43 2.49
N ASP A 102 6.95 -13.25 3.53
CA ASP A 102 6.01 -14.34 3.79
C ASP A 102 4.60 -13.79 4.11
N GLU A 103 4.52 -12.68 4.84
CA GLU A 103 3.25 -11.97 5.08
C GLU A 103 2.65 -11.41 3.79
N LEU A 104 3.44 -10.78 2.92
CA LEU A 104 2.97 -10.29 1.62
C LEU A 104 2.42 -11.44 0.76
N HIS A 105 3.17 -12.52 0.61
CA HIS A 105 2.75 -13.66 -0.22
C HIS A 105 1.50 -14.34 0.35
N GLY A 106 1.40 -14.49 1.67
CA GLY A 106 0.19 -15.00 2.33
C GLY A 106 -1.04 -14.13 2.08
N LEU A 107 -0.89 -12.80 2.15
CA LEU A 107 -1.95 -11.85 1.83
C LEU A 107 -2.45 -11.97 0.40
N LEU A 108 -1.54 -12.12 -0.57
CA LEU A 108 -1.91 -12.19 -1.99
C LEU A 108 -2.62 -13.50 -2.39
N GLN A 109 -2.72 -14.49 -1.50
CA GLN A 109 -3.55 -15.68 -1.69
C GLN A 109 -5.03 -15.45 -1.31
N GLU A 110 -5.36 -14.32 -0.71
CA GLU A 110 -6.71 -14.04 -0.23
C GLU A 110 -7.61 -13.63 -1.40
N GLU A 111 -8.66 -14.43 -1.64
CA GLU A 111 -9.62 -14.19 -2.73
C GLU A 111 -10.24 -12.78 -2.67
N ARG A 112 -10.41 -12.23 -1.45
CA ARG A 112 -10.98 -10.89 -1.21
C ARG A 112 -10.06 -9.75 -1.67
N LEU A 113 -8.79 -10.03 -1.92
CA LEU A 113 -7.83 -9.10 -2.54
C LEU A 113 -7.69 -9.36 -4.04
N SER A 114 -8.34 -10.38 -4.59
CA SER A 114 -8.32 -10.68 -6.02
C SER A 114 -8.78 -9.48 -6.84
N GLY A 115 -7.98 -9.17 -7.85
CA GLY A 115 -8.23 -8.04 -8.73
C GLY A 115 -7.74 -6.70 -8.19
N ALA A 116 -7.28 -6.57 -6.93
CA ALA A 116 -6.59 -5.37 -6.46
C ALA A 116 -5.21 -5.24 -7.13
N SER A 117 -4.66 -4.03 -7.15
CA SER A 117 -3.28 -3.81 -7.59
C SER A 117 -2.35 -3.63 -6.42
N LEU A 118 -1.08 -4.01 -6.58
CA LEU A 118 -0.09 -3.97 -5.51
C LEU A 118 0.94 -2.86 -5.74
N LEU A 119 0.92 -1.83 -4.90
CA LEU A 119 2.03 -0.88 -4.82
C LEU A 119 2.94 -1.29 -3.65
N VAL A 120 4.22 -1.50 -3.91
CA VAL A 120 5.22 -1.70 -2.86
C VAL A 120 5.97 -0.39 -2.64
N PHE A 121 5.88 0.16 -1.43
CA PHE A 121 6.74 1.24 -0.99
C PHE A 121 7.94 0.68 -0.23
N SER A 122 9.11 0.74 -0.85
CA SER A 122 10.40 0.58 -0.18
C SER A 122 10.70 1.89 0.56
N ASN A 123 10.32 1.95 1.83
CA ASN A 123 10.36 3.16 2.64
C ASN A 123 11.69 3.32 3.41
N LYS A 124 11.93 4.53 3.92
CA LYS A 124 13.14 4.93 4.68
C LYS A 124 14.41 4.93 3.85
N THR A 125 14.30 5.25 2.56
CA THR A 125 15.46 5.30 1.66
C THR A 125 16.34 6.52 1.88
N ASP A 126 15.91 7.46 2.73
CA ASP A 126 16.70 8.56 3.25
C ASP A 126 17.77 8.12 4.28
N VAL A 127 17.68 6.89 4.78
CA VAL A 127 18.63 6.36 5.77
C VAL A 127 19.82 5.69 5.08
N ASN A 128 21.03 6.09 5.48
CA ASN A 128 22.28 5.49 4.99
C ASN A 128 22.34 3.99 5.30
N GLY A 129 22.75 3.18 4.31
CA GLY A 129 22.85 1.73 4.45
C GLY A 129 21.54 0.95 4.29
N CYS A 130 20.44 1.63 3.93
CA CYS A 130 19.20 0.97 3.53
C CYS A 130 19.42 0.03 2.33
N MET A 131 18.56 -0.95 2.19
CA MET A 131 18.54 -1.87 1.06
C MET A 131 18.32 -1.12 -0.25
N SER A 132 18.97 -1.57 -1.33
CA SER A 132 18.74 -1.10 -2.69
C SER A 132 17.36 -1.54 -3.20
N GLY A 133 16.91 -0.95 -4.32
CA GLY A 133 15.66 -1.37 -4.95
C GLY A 133 15.69 -2.84 -5.37
N ASP A 134 16.83 -3.27 -5.93
CA ASP A 134 17.04 -4.64 -6.40
C ASP A 134 17.09 -5.64 -5.24
N GLU A 135 17.73 -5.28 -4.11
CA GLU A 135 17.76 -6.11 -2.91
C GLU A 135 16.34 -6.40 -2.40
N ILE A 136 15.47 -5.39 -2.35
CA ILE A 136 14.08 -5.55 -1.89
C ILE A 136 13.25 -6.32 -2.92
N LEU A 137 13.42 -6.03 -4.21
CA LEU A 137 12.71 -6.73 -5.29
C LEU A 137 12.99 -8.24 -5.25
N GLN A 138 14.27 -8.61 -5.07
CA GLN A 138 14.69 -10.01 -4.94
C GLN A 138 14.22 -10.62 -3.62
N ALA A 139 14.42 -9.92 -2.49
CA ALA A 139 14.07 -10.46 -1.17
C ALA A 139 12.57 -10.71 -1.01
N LEU A 140 11.72 -9.85 -1.60
CA LEU A 140 10.26 -10.02 -1.61
C LEU A 140 9.76 -10.95 -2.72
N ARG A 141 10.64 -11.36 -3.65
CA ARG A 141 10.31 -12.20 -4.81
C ARG A 141 9.15 -11.63 -5.63
N LEU A 142 9.19 -10.33 -5.91
CA LEU A 142 8.07 -9.65 -6.58
C LEU A 142 7.83 -10.18 -8.00
N GLU A 143 8.88 -10.66 -8.68
CA GLU A 143 8.77 -11.24 -10.03
C GLU A 143 8.02 -12.57 -10.06
N GLU A 144 7.90 -13.26 -8.93
CA GLU A 144 7.09 -14.48 -8.81
C GLU A 144 5.59 -14.17 -8.72
N ILE A 145 5.21 -12.93 -8.43
CA ILE A 145 3.82 -12.51 -8.34
C ILE A 145 3.25 -12.36 -9.76
N ARG A 146 2.39 -13.30 -10.14
CA ARG A 146 1.65 -13.30 -11.42
C ARG A 146 0.17 -12.95 -11.26
N THR A 147 -0.36 -13.00 -10.04
CA THR A 147 -1.79 -12.83 -9.73
C THR A 147 -2.22 -11.37 -9.68
N HIS A 148 -1.30 -10.44 -9.42
CA HIS A 148 -1.57 -9.01 -9.25
C HIS A 148 -0.63 -8.19 -10.12
N ARG A 149 -1.14 -7.12 -10.73
CA ARG A 149 -0.28 -6.09 -11.31
C ARG A 149 0.39 -5.32 -10.16
N TRP A 150 1.70 -5.16 -10.26
CA TRP A 150 2.47 -4.52 -9.19
C TRP A 150 3.44 -3.45 -9.71
N LYS A 151 3.81 -2.52 -8.82
CA LYS A 151 4.92 -1.57 -8.98
C LYS A 151 5.64 -1.45 -7.64
N ILE A 152 6.97 -1.35 -7.67
CA ILE A 152 7.78 -1.00 -6.51
C ILE A 152 8.33 0.41 -6.69
N LEU A 153 8.28 1.22 -5.62
CA LEU A 153 8.90 2.53 -5.55
C LEU A 153 9.73 2.66 -4.28
N ARG A 154 10.96 3.14 -4.45
CA ARG A 154 11.76 3.68 -3.35
C ARG A 154 11.10 4.98 -2.88
N CYS A 155 10.93 5.16 -1.58
CA CYS A 155 10.31 6.35 -1.03
C CYS A 155 10.86 6.69 0.35
N SER A 156 10.59 7.92 0.78
CA SER A 156 10.81 8.34 2.15
C SER A 156 9.55 9.02 2.69
N ALA A 157 8.97 8.42 3.73
CA ALA A 157 7.89 9.01 4.49
C ALA A 157 8.31 10.32 5.19
N MET A 158 9.59 10.47 5.52
CA MET A 158 10.12 11.65 6.20
C MET A 158 10.25 12.83 5.23
N THR A 159 10.86 12.61 4.06
CA THR A 159 11.07 13.69 3.07
C THR A 159 9.84 13.91 2.20
N GLY A 160 9.05 12.86 1.93
CA GLY A 160 7.92 12.85 1.01
C GLY A 160 8.30 12.37 -0.41
N GLU A 161 9.54 11.94 -0.61
CA GLU A 161 10.03 11.42 -1.90
C GLU A 161 9.16 10.26 -2.41
N ASN A 162 8.76 10.35 -3.68
CA ASN A 162 7.99 9.37 -4.46
C ASN A 162 6.62 8.95 -3.90
N LEU A 163 6.14 9.56 -2.81
CA LEU A 163 4.80 9.26 -2.28
C LEU A 163 3.70 9.66 -3.27
N LYS A 164 3.80 10.84 -3.87
CA LYS A 164 2.85 11.31 -4.89
C LYS A 164 2.90 10.48 -6.18
N GLU A 165 4.08 10.01 -6.56
CA GLU A 165 4.25 9.14 -7.73
C GLU A 165 3.58 7.78 -7.50
N GLY A 166 3.71 7.22 -6.29
CA GLY A 166 3.01 5.99 -5.94
C GLY A 166 1.49 6.14 -6.01
N LEU A 167 0.95 7.25 -5.48
CA LEU A 167 -0.49 7.54 -5.58
C LEU A 167 -0.95 7.74 -7.03
N ALA A 168 -0.16 8.45 -7.85
CA ALA A 168 -0.43 8.59 -9.29
C ALA A 168 -0.59 7.22 -9.94
N TRP A 169 0.36 6.31 -9.70
CA TRP A 169 0.32 4.97 -10.28
C TRP A 169 -0.92 4.17 -9.84
N VAL A 170 -1.30 4.24 -8.56
CA VAL A 170 -2.51 3.58 -8.05
C VAL A 170 -3.75 4.07 -8.80
N VAL A 171 -3.87 5.38 -8.99
CA VAL A 171 -5.00 6.01 -9.68
C VAL A 171 -5.02 5.65 -11.16
N GLU A 172 -3.88 5.72 -11.84
CA GLU A 172 -3.72 5.36 -13.25
C GLU A 172 -4.04 3.88 -13.51
N ASP A 173 -3.54 3.00 -12.66
CA ASP A 173 -3.84 1.57 -12.76
C ASP A 173 -5.32 1.27 -12.54
N ALA A 174 -5.93 1.87 -11.51
CA ALA A 174 -7.36 1.71 -11.24
C ALA A 174 -8.20 2.22 -12.42
N LYS A 175 -7.85 3.37 -13.00
CA LYS A 175 -8.45 3.88 -14.24
C LYS A 175 -8.35 2.84 -15.36
N ALA A 176 -7.14 2.36 -15.66
CA ALA A 176 -6.92 1.40 -16.74
C ALA A 176 -7.77 0.13 -16.59
N ARG A 177 -7.84 -0.44 -15.38
CA ARG A 177 -8.68 -1.62 -15.09
C ARG A 177 -10.18 -1.34 -15.26
N LEU A 178 -10.64 -0.13 -14.96
CA LEU A 178 -12.03 0.27 -15.16
C LEU A 178 -12.38 0.53 -16.64
N PHE A 179 -11.40 0.83 -17.49
CA PHE A 179 -11.60 1.07 -18.93
C PHE A 179 -11.42 -0.18 -19.80
N LEU A 180 -10.68 -1.20 -19.34
CA LEU A 180 -10.42 -2.44 -20.09
C LEU A 180 -11.61 -3.41 -20.15
N TYR A 181 -12.73 -3.11 -19.49
CA TYR A 181 -13.94 -3.94 -19.43
C TYR A 181 -15.24 -3.11 -19.44
#